data_AF-A0A967MNS7-F1
#
_entry.id   AF-A0A967MNS7-F1
#
_cell.length_a   1.000
_cell.length_b   1.000
_cell.length_c   1.000
_cell.angle_alpha   90.00
_cell.angle_beta   90.00
_cell.angle_gamma   90.00
#
_symmetry.space_group_name_H-M   'P 1'
#
loop_
_entity.id
_entity.type
_entity.pdbx_description
1 polymer ?
#
loop_
_entity_poly.entity_id
_entity_poly.type
_entity_poly.pdbx_seq_one_letter_code
_entity_poly.pdbx_strand_id
1 'polypeptide(L)'
;MVLVIIGVIVAFAQLSVGTHDAGRTAQREAERLAALLRLAQEEAVLSGRELGVAFGREGYRFMRLEDGEWVALEDDRLLRPRRFAARLELELQVAGVPAALHAGEEQAPQVQMLSSGELTPFSLRVGGGDAQGYRVRGRFDGAVAVDGPPGAV
;
A
#
# COMPACT_ATOMS: atom_id res chain seq x y z
N MET A 1 32.32 -34.21 24.05
CA MET A 1 31.92 -32.79 24.14
C MET A 1 31.64 -32.28 22.74
N VAL A 2 30.43 -32.50 22.21
CA VAL A 2 29.98 -32.01 20.89
C VAL A 2 28.50 -31.63 21.05
N LEU A 3 28.25 -30.59 21.85
CA LEU A 3 26.88 -30.16 22.18
C LEU A 3 26.83 -28.64 22.33
N VAL A 4 27.43 -27.91 21.39
CA VAL A 4 27.40 -26.43 21.39
C VAL A 4 27.02 -25.88 20.01
N ILE A 5 27.20 -26.65 18.93
CA ILE A 5 26.98 -26.18 17.56
C ILE A 5 25.50 -26.22 17.14
N ILE A 6 24.68 -27.10 17.73
CA ILE A 6 23.25 -27.24 17.36
C ILE A 6 22.42 -26.07 17.93
N GLY A 7 22.83 -25.45 19.04
CA GLY A 7 22.09 -24.34 19.65
C GLY A 7 22.14 -23.03 18.84
N VAL A 8 23.25 -22.75 18.16
CA VAL A 8 23.43 -21.49 17.40
C VAL A 8 22.71 -21.52 16.06
N ILE A 9 22.62 -22.69 15.40
CA ILE A 9 21.96 -22.83 14.09
C ILE A 9 20.43 -22.69 14.22
N VAL A 10 19.84 -23.16 15.32
CA VAL A 10 18.39 -23.05 15.57
C VAL A 10 17.96 -21.60 15.83
N ALA A 11 18.78 -20.81 16.54
CA ALA A 11 18.48 -19.40 16.82
C ALA A 11 18.47 -18.52 15.55
N PHE A 12 19.36 -18.79 14.58
CA PHE A 12 19.37 -18.10 13.29
C PHE A 12 18.19 -18.49 12.39
N ALA A 13 17.76 -19.77 12.42
CA ALA A 13 16.65 -20.23 11.60
C ALA A 13 15.31 -19.54 11.96
N GLN A 14 15.07 -19.24 13.24
CA GLN A 14 13.83 -18.58 13.69
C GLN A 14 13.72 -17.12 13.22
N LEU A 15 14.84 -16.38 13.17
CA LEU A 15 14.88 -15.00 12.67
C LEU A 15 14.74 -14.92 11.13
N SER A 16 15.35 -15.86 10.40
CA SER A 16 15.23 -15.92 8.92
C SER A 16 13.84 -16.29 8.44
N VAL A 17 13.11 -17.17 9.15
CA VAL A 17 11.75 -17.56 8.74
C VAL A 17 10.75 -16.40 8.95
N GLY A 18 10.85 -15.65 10.05
CA GLY A 18 9.95 -14.51 10.34
C GLY A 18 10.14 -13.33 9.38
N THR A 19 11.38 -13.00 9.03
CA THR A 19 11.69 -11.90 8.08
C THR A 19 11.35 -12.26 6.63
N HIS A 20 11.53 -13.51 6.23
CA HIS A 20 11.20 -13.97 4.88
C HIS A 20 9.67 -14.06 4.64
N ASP A 21 8.87 -14.29 5.69
CA ASP A 21 7.41 -14.25 5.59
C ASP A 21 6.85 -12.82 5.62
N ALA A 22 7.47 -11.92 6.39
CA ALA A 22 7.15 -10.50 6.40
C ALA A 22 7.42 -9.84 5.03
N GLY A 23 8.58 -10.11 4.42
CA GLY A 23 8.93 -9.60 3.09
C GLY A 23 7.96 -10.06 1.99
N ARG A 24 7.64 -11.37 1.95
CA ARG A 24 6.64 -11.91 1.01
C ARG A 24 5.24 -11.34 1.23
N THR A 25 4.88 -11.06 2.49
CA THR A 25 3.59 -10.43 2.81
C THR A 25 3.57 -8.98 2.36
N ALA A 26 4.61 -8.20 2.63
CA ALA A 26 4.74 -6.83 2.14
C ALA A 26 4.71 -6.76 0.60
N GLN A 27 5.37 -7.69 -0.09
CA GLN A 27 5.31 -7.80 -1.55
C GLN A 27 3.88 -7.97 -2.05
N ARG A 28 3.18 -8.99 -1.55
CA ARG A 28 1.80 -9.29 -1.96
C ARG A 28 0.86 -8.13 -1.69
N GLU A 29 1.05 -7.44 -0.56
CA GLU A 29 0.28 -6.26 -0.19
C GLU A 29 0.54 -5.08 -1.14
N ALA A 30 1.80 -4.84 -1.49
CA ALA A 30 2.19 -3.80 -2.45
C ALA A 30 1.66 -4.08 -3.86
N GLU A 31 1.82 -5.31 -4.34
CA GLU A 31 1.31 -5.75 -5.65
C GLU A 31 -0.22 -5.66 -5.72
N ARG A 32 -0.92 -6.11 -4.68
CA ARG A 32 -2.38 -6.01 -4.60
C ARG A 32 -2.84 -4.56 -4.59
N LEU A 33 -2.22 -3.71 -3.78
CA LEU A 33 -2.54 -2.29 -3.73
C LEU A 33 -2.33 -1.63 -5.09
N ALA A 34 -1.20 -1.90 -5.76
CA ALA A 34 -0.93 -1.37 -7.09
C ALA A 34 -1.97 -1.82 -8.13
N ALA A 35 -2.40 -3.08 -8.10
CA ALA A 35 -3.46 -3.57 -8.97
C ALA A 35 -4.80 -2.85 -8.72
N LEU A 36 -5.17 -2.63 -7.47
CA LEU A 36 -6.40 -1.92 -7.11
C LEU A 36 -6.35 -0.43 -7.47
N LEU A 37 -5.19 0.21 -7.35
CA LEU A 37 -5.00 1.61 -7.77
C LEU A 37 -5.11 1.77 -9.29
N ARG A 38 -4.56 0.83 -10.06
CA ARG A 38 -4.73 0.82 -11.53
C ARG A 38 -6.20 0.67 -11.89
N LEU A 39 -6.90 -0.28 -11.26
CA LEU A 39 -8.33 -0.46 -11.45
C LEU A 39 -9.12 0.81 -11.09
N ALA A 40 -8.81 1.44 -9.96
CA ALA A 40 -9.48 2.68 -9.55
C ALA A 40 -9.18 3.82 -10.53
N GLN A 41 -7.96 3.94 -11.07
CA GLN A 41 -7.68 4.92 -12.12
C GLN A 41 -8.53 4.64 -13.36
N GLU A 42 -8.54 3.39 -13.85
CA GLU A 42 -9.32 2.99 -15.02
C GLU A 42 -10.81 3.32 -14.83
N GLU A 43 -11.36 3.00 -13.65
CA GLU A 43 -12.74 3.32 -13.30
C GLU A 43 -13.00 4.83 -13.24
N ALA A 44 -12.07 5.64 -12.72
CA ALA A 44 -12.21 7.10 -12.68
C ALA A 44 -12.32 7.69 -14.09
N VAL A 45 -11.48 7.21 -15.02
CA VAL A 45 -11.51 7.62 -16.43
C VAL A 45 -12.79 7.14 -17.12
N LEU A 46 -13.16 5.87 -16.95
CA LEU A 46 -14.33 5.28 -17.63
C LEU A 46 -15.66 5.85 -17.14
N SER A 47 -15.79 6.06 -15.83
CA SER A 47 -17.01 6.59 -15.22
C SER A 47 -17.11 8.11 -15.29
N GLY A 48 -16.00 8.79 -15.64
CA GLY A 48 -15.92 10.25 -15.62
C GLY A 48 -15.99 10.85 -14.21
N ARG A 49 -15.75 10.04 -13.16
CA ARG A 49 -15.84 10.46 -11.75
C ARG A 49 -14.47 10.48 -11.10
N GLU A 50 -14.30 11.38 -10.16
CA GLU A 50 -13.08 11.42 -9.35
C GLU A 50 -13.13 10.34 -8.27
N LEU A 51 -12.06 9.57 -8.19
CA LEU A 51 -11.84 8.59 -7.15
C LEU A 51 -10.66 9.04 -6.29
N GLY A 52 -10.60 8.52 -5.07
CA GLY A 52 -9.51 8.77 -4.16
C GLY A 52 -9.20 7.55 -3.33
N VAL A 53 -8.00 7.52 -2.77
CA VAL A 53 -7.60 6.52 -1.79
C VAL A 53 -7.13 7.22 -0.53
N ALA A 54 -7.70 6.80 0.59
CA ALA A 54 -7.29 7.19 1.91
C ALA A 54 -6.43 6.06 2.52
N PHE A 55 -5.20 6.36 2.88
CA PHE A 55 -4.26 5.46 3.54
C PHE A 55 -4.29 5.67 5.05
N GLY A 56 -4.58 4.59 5.78
CA GLY A 56 -4.50 4.53 7.23
C GLY A 56 -3.38 3.62 7.73
N ARG A 57 -3.19 3.57 9.04
CA ARG A 57 -2.16 2.72 9.68
C ARG A 57 -2.40 1.22 9.47
N GLU A 58 -3.66 0.82 9.31
CA GLU A 58 -4.04 -0.59 9.27
C GLU A 58 -4.55 -1.03 7.89
N GLY A 59 -4.69 -0.11 6.96
CA GLY A 59 -5.34 -0.38 5.68
C GLY A 59 -5.49 0.84 4.78
N TYR A 60 -6.31 0.68 3.77
CA TYR A 60 -6.68 1.74 2.83
C TYR A 60 -8.15 1.58 2.44
N ARG A 61 -8.75 2.70 2.03
CA ARG A 61 -10.12 2.72 1.50
C ARG A 61 -10.20 3.58 0.26
N PHE A 62 -10.94 3.11 -0.73
CA PHE A 62 -11.26 3.90 -1.90
C PHE A 62 -12.52 4.71 -1.64
N MET A 63 -12.55 5.90 -2.20
CA MET A 63 -13.62 6.87 -2.05
C MET A 63 -13.95 7.45 -3.42
N ARG A 64 -15.17 7.94 -3.58
CA ARG A 64 -15.66 8.60 -4.77
C ARG A 64 -16.17 9.99 -4.40
N LEU A 65 -15.91 10.96 -5.26
CA LEU A 65 -16.47 12.30 -5.09
C LEU A 65 -17.91 12.29 -5.59
N GLU A 66 -18.85 12.56 -4.71
CA GLU A 66 -20.29 12.66 -4.99
C GLU A 66 -20.81 13.96 -4.39
N ASP A 67 -21.43 14.82 -5.21
CA ASP A 67 -22.00 16.11 -4.78
C ASP A 67 -21.05 17.00 -3.95
N GLY A 68 -19.74 16.89 -4.21
CA GLY A 68 -18.69 17.63 -3.51
C GLY A 68 -18.19 16.99 -2.22
N GLU A 69 -18.72 15.82 -1.84
CA GLU A 69 -18.33 15.06 -0.66
C GLU A 69 -17.63 13.76 -1.04
N TRP A 70 -16.64 13.37 -0.23
CA TRP A 70 -15.93 12.10 -0.41
C TRP A 70 -16.70 10.97 0.28
N VAL A 71 -17.27 10.08 -0.53
CA VAL A 71 -18.04 8.92 -0.05
C VAL A 71 -17.22 7.66 -0.22
N ALA A 72 -17.07 6.88 0.86
CA ALA A 72 -16.33 5.63 0.81
C ALA A 72 -17.08 4.54 0.04
N LEU A 73 -16.35 3.74 -0.73
CA LEU A 73 -16.90 2.66 -1.54
C LEU A 73 -17.13 1.38 -0.73
N GLU A 74 -17.85 1.45 0.40
CA GLU A 74 -18.04 0.35 1.36
C GLU A 74 -18.54 -0.96 0.72
N ASP A 75 -19.57 -0.86 -0.12
CA ASP A 75 -20.23 -2.02 -0.73
C ASP A 75 -19.65 -2.42 -2.10
N ASP A 76 -18.55 -1.79 -2.54
CA ASP A 76 -17.95 -2.11 -3.83
C ASP A 76 -17.24 -3.47 -3.82
N ARG A 77 -17.54 -4.30 -4.85
CA ARG A 77 -17.00 -5.67 -4.92
C ARG A 77 -15.48 -5.72 -4.98
N LEU A 78 -14.81 -4.72 -5.55
CA LEU A 78 -13.37 -4.68 -5.75
C LEU A 78 -12.70 -3.61 -4.89
N LEU A 79 -13.27 -2.41 -4.86
CA LEU A 79 -12.72 -1.19 -4.25
C LEU A 79 -13.19 -0.94 -2.80
N ARG A 80 -13.86 -1.90 -2.15
CA ARG A 80 -14.15 -1.82 -0.71
C ARG A 80 -12.91 -1.54 0.15
N PRO A 81 -13.09 -0.95 1.35
CA PRO A 81 -12.02 -0.81 2.32
C PRO A 81 -11.32 -2.14 2.63
N ARG A 82 -10.00 -2.09 2.79
CA ARG A 82 -9.17 -3.27 3.07
C ARG A 82 -8.16 -2.97 4.15
N ARG A 83 -8.01 -3.92 5.07
CA ARG A 83 -6.90 -3.95 6.01
C ARG A 83 -5.71 -4.70 5.41
N PHE A 84 -4.51 -4.31 5.78
CA PHE A 84 -3.30 -5.08 5.46
C PHE A 84 -3.34 -6.43 6.18
N ALA A 85 -2.85 -7.50 5.54
CA ALA A 85 -2.88 -8.85 6.11
C ALA A 85 -1.98 -9.02 7.35
N ALA A 86 -1.05 -8.08 7.58
CA ALA A 86 -0.19 -8.03 8.75
C ALA A 86 -0.02 -6.58 9.21
N ARG A 87 0.51 -6.40 10.43
CA ARG A 87 0.97 -5.09 10.87
C ARG A 87 2.24 -4.73 10.09
N LEU A 88 2.10 -3.78 9.17
CA LEU A 88 3.18 -3.30 8.32
C LEU A 88 3.61 -1.91 8.78
N GLU A 89 4.88 -1.61 8.57
CA GLU A 89 5.40 -0.26 8.68
C GLU A 89 5.13 0.48 7.36
N LEU A 90 4.52 1.65 7.49
CA LEU A 90 4.01 2.43 6.38
C LEU A 90 4.58 3.84 6.45
N GLU A 91 5.10 4.30 5.32
CA GLU A 91 5.51 5.69 5.14
C GLU A 91 4.92 6.21 3.83
N LEU A 92 4.09 7.24 3.94
CA LEU A 92 3.44 7.88 2.80
C LEU A 92 4.14 9.20 2.48
N GLN A 93 4.40 9.42 1.21
CA GLN A 93 4.75 10.73 0.67
C GLN A 93 3.77 11.07 -0.46
N VAL A 94 3.22 12.28 -0.43
CA VAL A 94 2.33 12.81 -1.48
C VAL A 94 3.00 14.05 -2.05
N ALA A 95 3.08 14.13 -3.38
CA ALA A 95 3.80 15.15 -4.12
C ALA A 95 5.25 15.37 -3.62
N GLY A 96 5.91 14.30 -3.17
CA GLY A 96 7.27 14.35 -2.62
C GLY A 96 7.38 14.84 -1.17
N VAL A 97 6.26 15.12 -0.51
CA VAL A 97 6.21 15.58 0.88
C VAL A 97 5.68 14.46 1.78
N PRO A 98 6.31 14.18 2.94
CA PRO A 98 5.76 13.25 3.92
C PRO A 98 4.32 13.60 4.30
N ALA A 99 3.42 12.64 4.20
CA ALA A 99 2.02 12.79 4.54
C ALA A 99 1.63 11.86 5.69
N ALA A 100 0.77 12.35 6.59
CA ALA A 100 0.28 11.55 7.70
C ALA A 100 -0.67 10.45 7.20
N LEU A 101 -0.57 9.28 7.81
CA LEU A 101 -1.58 8.22 7.66
C LEU A 101 -2.80 8.61 8.50
N HIS A 102 -3.99 8.44 7.91
CA HIS A 102 -5.23 8.77 8.58
C HIS A 102 -5.50 7.85 9.77
N ALA A 103 -6.01 8.45 10.84
CA ALA A 103 -6.56 7.75 11.98
C ALA A 103 -8.10 7.90 11.92
N GLY A 104 -8.80 6.82 11.58
CA GLY A 104 -10.25 6.83 11.43
C GLY A 104 -10.73 6.95 9.97
N GLU A 105 -12.05 7.00 9.82
CA GLU A 105 -12.72 6.79 8.52
C GLU A 105 -13.06 8.11 7.80
N GLU A 106 -13.51 9.16 8.48
CA GLU A 106 -14.13 10.36 7.87
C GLU A 106 -13.17 11.36 7.19
N GLN A 107 -11.97 10.94 6.78
CA GLN A 107 -10.98 11.85 6.19
C GLN A 107 -10.99 11.81 4.66
N ALA A 108 -10.79 12.98 4.05
CA ALA A 108 -10.61 13.10 2.61
C ALA A 108 -9.38 12.30 2.14
N PRO A 109 -9.39 11.75 0.92
CA PRO A 109 -8.29 10.92 0.43
C PRO A 109 -7.01 11.74 0.25
N GLN A 110 -5.86 11.18 0.67
CA GLN A 110 -4.56 11.83 0.43
C GLN A 110 -4.12 11.75 -1.04
N VAL A 111 -4.61 10.77 -1.79
CA VAL A 111 -4.27 10.56 -3.20
C VAL A 111 -5.55 10.51 -4.01
N GLN A 112 -5.63 11.36 -5.03
CA GLN A 112 -6.76 11.46 -5.93
C GLN A 112 -6.42 10.92 -7.31
N MET A 113 -7.44 10.35 -7.95
CA MET A 113 -7.44 9.80 -9.29
C MET A 113 -8.52 10.56 -10.05
N LEU A 114 -8.08 11.43 -10.95
CA LEU A 114 -8.95 12.31 -11.71
C LEU A 114 -9.49 11.58 -12.94
N SER A 115 -10.67 11.99 -13.40
CA SER A 115 -11.28 11.43 -14.61
C SER A 115 -10.51 11.77 -15.90
N SER A 116 -9.56 12.71 -15.83
CA SER A 116 -8.57 12.97 -16.90
C SER A 116 -7.53 11.86 -17.06
N GLY A 117 -7.44 10.94 -16.10
CA GLY A 117 -6.38 9.93 -16.00
C GLY A 117 -5.18 10.41 -15.18
N GLU A 118 -5.20 11.65 -14.69
CA GLU A 118 -4.18 12.17 -13.79
C GLU A 118 -4.31 11.54 -12.40
N LEU A 119 -3.17 11.30 -11.76
CA LEU A 119 -3.11 10.74 -10.42
C LEU A 119 -2.19 11.60 -9.54
N THR A 120 -2.61 11.92 -8.32
CA THR A 120 -1.77 12.66 -7.38
C THR A 120 -0.46 11.90 -7.15
N PRO A 121 0.72 12.45 -7.50
CA PRO A 121 1.96 11.72 -7.35
C PRO A 121 2.18 11.31 -5.91
N PHE A 122 2.50 10.03 -5.66
CA PHE A 122 2.73 9.55 -4.31
C PHE A 122 3.73 8.41 -4.29
N SER A 123 4.32 8.19 -3.12
CA SER A 123 5.03 6.95 -2.82
C SER A 123 4.61 6.43 -1.46
N LEU A 124 4.19 5.17 -1.42
CA LEU A 124 3.90 4.44 -0.20
C LEU A 124 4.94 3.36 -0.02
N ARG A 125 5.76 3.45 1.03
CA ARG A 125 6.63 2.35 1.46
C ARG A 125 5.82 1.42 2.35
N VAL A 126 5.91 0.13 2.08
CA VAL A 126 5.28 -0.96 2.82
C VAL A 126 6.37 -1.94 3.25
N GLY A 127 6.65 -2.03 4.55
CA GLY A 127 7.71 -2.86 5.11
C GLY A 127 7.26 -3.65 6.34
N GLY A 128 8.12 -4.55 6.81
CA GLY A 128 7.90 -5.29 8.06
C GLY A 128 9.17 -5.30 8.90
N GLY A 129 9.25 -4.41 9.91
CA GLY A 129 10.42 -4.29 10.79
C GLY A 129 11.71 -3.94 10.03
N ASP A 130 12.84 -4.54 10.41
CA ASP A 130 14.18 -4.35 9.81
C ASP A 130 14.30 -4.83 8.33
N ALA A 131 13.27 -5.47 7.77
CA ALA A 131 13.30 -5.93 6.39
C ALA A 131 13.08 -4.77 5.41
N GLN A 132 13.94 -4.69 4.38
CA GLN A 132 13.80 -3.70 3.31
C GLN A 132 12.41 -3.80 2.66
N GLY A 133 11.63 -2.70 2.71
CA GLY A 133 10.24 -2.67 2.27
C GLY A 133 10.06 -2.49 0.76
N TYR A 134 8.84 -2.79 0.29
CA TYR A 134 8.39 -2.51 -1.08
C TYR A 134 7.86 -1.08 -1.18
N ARG A 135 7.99 -0.46 -2.35
CA ARG A 135 7.47 0.89 -2.60
C ARG A 135 6.45 0.85 -3.73
N VAL A 136 5.23 1.27 -3.43
CA VAL A 136 4.20 1.56 -4.43
C VAL A 136 4.31 3.02 -4.82
N ARG A 137 4.44 3.32 -6.11
CA ARG A 137 4.52 4.70 -6.63
C ARG A 137 3.41 4.95 -7.62
N GLY A 138 2.69 6.06 -7.42
CA GLY A 138 1.82 6.65 -8.41
C GLY A 138 2.44 7.90 -9.01
N ARG A 139 2.33 8.06 -10.32
CA ARG A 139 2.83 9.22 -11.06
C ARG A 139 1.67 10.05 -11.61
N PHE A 140 1.97 11.29 -11.98
CA PHE A 140 1.00 12.23 -12.52
C PHE A 140 0.29 11.73 -13.79
N ASP A 141 0.98 10.92 -14.61
CA ASP A 141 0.44 10.29 -15.83
C ASP A 141 -0.52 9.12 -15.56
N GLY A 142 -0.95 8.92 -14.31
CA GLY A 142 -1.83 7.82 -13.93
C GLY A 142 -1.12 6.48 -13.76
N ALA A 143 0.17 6.40 -14.05
CA ALA A 143 0.89 5.14 -13.97
C ALA A 143 1.24 4.76 -12.53
N VAL A 144 0.99 3.49 -12.19
CA VAL A 144 1.28 2.91 -10.88
C VAL A 144 2.31 1.79 -11.03
N ALA A 145 3.39 1.84 -10.25
CA ALA A 145 4.46 0.86 -10.24
C ALA A 145 4.77 0.37 -8.82
N VAL A 146 5.36 -0.82 -8.72
CA VAL A 146 5.88 -1.39 -7.48
C VAL A 146 7.37 -1.62 -7.66
N ASP A 147 8.17 -1.09 -6.75
CA ASP A 147 9.61 -1.39 -6.67
C ASP A 147 9.88 -2.24 -5.44
N GLY A 148 10.65 -3.31 -5.63
CA GLY A 148 11.17 -4.13 -4.54
C GLY A 148 12.44 -3.53 -3.92
N PRO A 149 12.87 -4.08 -2.78
CA PRO A 149 14.17 -3.75 -2.21
C PRO A 149 15.31 -4.24 -3.12
N PRO A 150 16.47 -3.55 -3.14
CA PRO A 150 17.62 -3.98 -3.92
C PRO A 150 18.04 -5.41 -3.55
N GLY A 151 18.09 -6.30 -4.55
CA GLY A 151 18.44 -7.72 -4.40
C GLY A 151 17.25 -8.69 -4.38
N ALA A 152 16.01 -8.22 -4.51
CA ALA A 152 14.86 -9.08 -4.79
C ALA A 152 14.86 -9.47 -6.29
N VAL A 153 15.48 -10.60 -6.63
CA VAL A 153 15.44 -11.22 -7.98
C VAL A 153 15.08 -12.68 -7.84
#